data_AF-A0A348NPH4-F1
#
_entry.id   AF-A0A348NPH4-F1
#
_cell.length_a   1.000
_cell.length_b   1.000
_cell.length_c   1.000
_cell.angle_alpha   90.00
_cell.angle_beta   90.00
_cell.angle_gamma   90.00
#
_symmetry.space_group_name_H-M   'P 1'
#
loop_
_entity.id
_entity.type
_entity.pdbx_description
1 polymer ?
#
loop_
_entity_poly.entity_id
_entity_poly.type
_entity_poly.pdbx_seq_one_letter_code
_entity_poly.pdbx_strand_id
1 'polypeptide(L)'
;MSSRSKSAGSVAPKERINISYRPAIGSAKEGVELPFKMLVLGDFTQSEETAVLEDRALINVNNRNFDDVMAEYDLSLDFSVDNKMLNDDSSINISLKINKLSDFEPDNIIDQVEELKEVLKLREALKSLKGPLGNSPQMRKRIHALLSDEVTRTSLMKEIGYKK
;
A
#
# COMPACT_ATOMS: atom_id res chain seq x y z
N MET A 1 5.34 -35.68 6.70
CA MET A 1 4.33 -36.08 5.70
C MET A 1 3.62 -34.82 5.22
N SER A 2 3.84 -34.48 3.94
CA SER A 2 3.26 -33.35 3.22
C SER A 2 1.92 -33.78 2.61
N SER A 3 0.90 -32.91 2.68
CA SER A 3 0.06 -32.51 1.53
C SER A 3 -1.06 -31.60 2.05
N ARG A 4 -0.99 -30.30 1.81
CA ARG A 4 -1.58 -29.55 0.68
C ARG A 4 -3.11 -29.47 0.74
N SER A 5 -3.58 -28.24 0.93
CA SER A 5 -4.95 -27.76 0.78
C SER A 5 -5.52 -28.17 -0.59
N LYS A 6 -6.72 -28.77 -0.57
CA LYS A 6 -7.54 -28.96 -1.76
C LYS A 6 -8.57 -27.85 -1.84
N SER A 7 -8.53 -27.17 -2.98
CA SER A 7 -9.50 -26.23 -3.56
C SER A 7 -10.94 -26.40 -3.07
N ALA A 8 -11.54 -25.33 -2.59
CA ALA A 8 -12.98 -25.22 -2.41
C ALA A 8 -13.65 -25.17 -3.80
N GLY A 9 -13.94 -26.35 -4.36
CA GLY A 9 -14.76 -26.47 -5.56
C GLY A 9 -16.21 -26.10 -5.24
N SER A 10 -16.72 -25.07 -5.90
CA SER A 10 -18.14 -24.71 -5.86
C SER A 10 -18.96 -25.84 -6.50
N VAL A 11 -19.76 -26.54 -5.70
CA VAL A 11 -20.72 -27.52 -6.18
C VAL A 11 -21.99 -26.76 -6.58
N ALA A 12 -22.48 -26.99 -7.80
CA ALA A 12 -23.73 -26.40 -8.28
C ALA A 12 -24.89 -26.78 -7.33
N PRO A 13 -25.67 -25.82 -6.80
CA PRO A 13 -26.74 -26.10 -5.84
C PRO A 13 -27.86 -26.92 -6.49
N LYS A 14 -28.35 -27.96 -5.80
CA LYS A 14 -29.57 -28.68 -6.18
C LYS A 14 -30.76 -27.72 -6.09
N GLU A 15 -31.62 -27.71 -7.11
CA GLU A 15 -32.83 -26.89 -7.14
C GLU A 15 -33.67 -27.11 -5.88
N ARG A 16 -33.83 -26.04 -5.10
CA ARG A 16 -34.77 -25.97 -3.99
C ARG A 16 -35.89 -25.01 -4.35
N ILE A 17 -37.11 -25.50 -4.31
CA ILE A 17 -38.32 -24.68 -4.43
C ILE A 17 -38.46 -23.87 -3.13
N ASN A 18 -38.27 -22.55 -3.21
CA ASN A 18 -38.55 -21.63 -2.12
C ASN A 18 -40.02 -21.21 -2.19
N ILE A 19 -40.84 -21.71 -1.26
CA ILE A 19 -42.22 -21.23 -1.09
C ILE A 19 -42.14 -19.94 -0.25
N SER A 20 -42.37 -18.79 -0.88
CA SER A 20 -42.54 -17.51 -0.18
C SER A 20 -44.02 -17.17 -0.05
N TYR A 21 -44.50 -16.90 1.17
CA TYR A 21 -45.83 -16.32 1.40
C TYR A 21 -45.86 -14.88 0.85
N ARG A 22 -46.71 -14.63 -0.14
CA ARG A 22 -47.03 -13.26 -0.59
C ARG A 22 -48.39 -12.88 0.00
N PRO A 23 -48.48 -11.90 0.92
CA PRO A 23 -49.76 -11.44 1.44
C PRO A 23 -50.61 -10.83 0.32
N ALA A 24 -51.92 -11.11 0.33
CA ALA A 24 -52.89 -10.66 -0.66
C ALA A 24 -53.22 -9.16 -0.63
N ILE A 25 -52.36 -8.32 -0.03
CA ILE A 25 -52.53 -6.88 -0.03
C ILE A 25 -52.02 -6.37 -1.38
N GLY A 26 -52.94 -6.34 -2.34
CA GLY A 26 -52.69 -5.80 -3.66
C GLY A 26 -52.18 -4.36 -3.59
N SER A 27 -51.07 -4.13 -4.28
CA SER A 27 -50.72 -2.83 -4.90
C SER A 27 -50.32 -1.64 -4.02
N ALA A 28 -49.90 -1.83 -2.76
CA ALA A 28 -49.06 -0.80 -2.13
C ALA A 28 -47.61 -1.05 -2.55
N LYS A 29 -47.19 -0.44 -3.67
CA LYS A 29 -45.76 -0.23 -3.91
C LYS A 29 -45.28 0.61 -2.73
N GLU A 30 -44.52 0.01 -1.83
CA GLU A 30 -43.69 0.76 -0.88
C GLU A 30 -43.01 1.86 -1.70
N GLY A 31 -43.32 3.12 -1.37
CA GLY A 31 -42.93 4.26 -2.18
C GLY A 31 -41.43 4.19 -2.39
N VAL A 32 -41.02 3.92 -3.64
CA VAL A 32 -39.60 3.91 -3.98
C VAL A 32 -39.16 5.36 -3.95
N GLU A 33 -38.74 5.83 -2.78
CA GLU A 33 -38.16 7.14 -2.64
C GLU A 33 -36.86 7.20 -3.43
N LEU A 34 -36.63 8.33 -4.09
CA LEU A 34 -35.38 8.53 -4.80
C LEU A 34 -34.23 8.47 -3.78
N PRO A 35 -33.16 7.71 -4.07
CA PRO A 35 -32.02 7.67 -3.18
C PRO A 35 -31.43 9.07 -3.07
N PHE A 36 -31.08 9.49 -1.85
CA PHE A 36 -30.35 10.72 -1.63
C PHE A 36 -29.00 10.65 -2.34
N LYS A 37 -28.84 11.44 -3.40
CA LYS A 37 -27.60 11.56 -4.17
C LYS A 37 -26.95 12.90 -3.85
N MET A 38 -25.69 12.85 -3.45
CA MET A 38 -24.87 14.04 -3.20
C MET A 38 -23.84 14.19 -4.32
N LEU A 39 -23.75 15.40 -4.86
CA LEU A 39 -22.69 15.79 -5.78
C LEU A 39 -21.58 16.48 -4.98
N VAL A 40 -20.39 15.90 -4.97
CA VAL A 40 -19.21 16.49 -4.33
C VAL A 40 -18.36 17.12 -5.41
N LEU A 41 -18.08 18.41 -5.27
CA LEU A 41 -17.27 19.19 -6.20
C LEU A 41 -15.99 19.64 -5.51
N GLY A 42 -14.87 19.53 -6.20
CA GLY A 42 -13.56 19.90 -5.70
C GLY A 42 -12.48 19.63 -6.74
N ASP A 43 -11.27 20.10 -6.46
CA ASP A 43 -10.07 19.65 -7.16
C ASP A 43 -9.62 18.33 -6.54
N PHE A 44 -9.68 17.26 -7.34
CA PHE A 44 -9.34 15.90 -6.90
C PHE A 44 -8.10 15.34 -7.59
N THR A 45 -7.56 16.01 -8.61
CA THR A 45 -6.45 15.50 -9.43
C THR A 45 -5.23 16.40 -9.43
N GLN A 46 -5.34 17.66 -8.97
CA GLN A 46 -4.28 18.68 -9.09
C GLN A 46 -3.77 18.85 -10.53
N SER A 47 -4.57 18.47 -11.52
CA SER A 47 -4.24 18.55 -12.93
C SER A 47 -5.21 19.48 -13.66
N GLU A 48 -4.71 20.17 -14.68
CA GLU A 48 -5.55 21.05 -15.49
C GLU A 48 -6.44 20.22 -16.43
N GLU A 49 -7.72 20.15 -16.10
CA GLU A 49 -8.73 19.52 -16.98
C GLU A 49 -9.05 20.44 -18.16
N THR A 50 -8.70 19.97 -19.37
CA THR A 50 -8.87 20.72 -20.62
C THR A 50 -10.32 20.72 -21.13
N ALA A 51 -11.13 19.74 -20.70
CA ALA A 51 -12.54 19.67 -21.07
C ALA A 51 -13.35 20.81 -20.43
N VAL A 52 -14.29 21.36 -21.20
CA VAL A 52 -15.26 22.35 -20.71
C VAL A 52 -16.15 21.68 -19.66
N LEU A 53 -16.61 22.44 -18.66
CA LEU A 53 -17.38 21.91 -17.53
C LEU A 53 -18.60 21.07 -17.95
N GLU A 54 -19.27 21.45 -19.04
CA GLU A 54 -20.45 20.77 -19.57
C GLU A 54 -20.15 19.37 -20.14
N ASP A 55 -18.91 19.15 -20.60
CA ASP A 55 -18.46 17.88 -21.17
C ASP A 55 -17.90 16.92 -20.11
N ARG A 56 -17.73 17.38 -18.86
CA ARG A 56 -17.16 16.57 -17.77
C ARG A 56 -18.18 15.56 -17.26
N ALA A 57 -17.81 14.29 -17.29
CA ALA A 57 -18.65 13.20 -16.81
C ALA A 57 -18.73 13.16 -15.27
N LEU A 58 -19.93 12.87 -14.74
CA LEU A 58 -20.12 12.59 -13.33
C LEU A 58 -19.84 11.11 -13.04
N ILE A 59 -18.92 10.83 -12.13
CA ILE A 59 -18.57 9.46 -11.73
C ILE A 59 -19.29 9.09 -10.43
N ASN A 60 -19.91 7.91 -10.41
CA ASN A 60 -20.52 7.38 -9.19
C ASN A 60 -19.48 6.68 -8.34
N VAL A 61 -19.36 7.11 -7.08
CA VAL A 61 -18.46 6.52 -6.10
C VAL A 61 -19.26 5.85 -4.98
N ASN A 62 -18.88 4.63 -4.62
CA ASN A 62 -19.41 3.86 -3.51
C ASN A 62 -18.29 3.02 -2.87
N ASN A 63 -18.63 2.29 -1.81
CA ASN A 63 -17.66 1.51 -1.03
C ASN A 63 -17.04 0.32 -1.77
N ARG A 64 -17.55 -0.05 -2.95
CA ARG A 64 -17.03 -1.19 -3.73
C ARG A 64 -16.14 -0.77 -4.90
N ASN A 65 -16.26 0.46 -5.39
CA ASN A 65 -15.55 0.94 -6.58
C ASN A 65 -14.63 2.14 -6.29
N PHE A 66 -14.43 2.50 -5.02
CA PHE A 66 -13.61 3.65 -4.65
C PHE A 66 -12.19 3.54 -5.19
N ASP A 67 -11.53 2.40 -4.97
CA ASP A 67 -10.16 2.17 -5.44
C ASP A 67 -10.10 2.10 -6.97
N ASP A 68 -11.09 1.51 -7.64
CA ASP A 68 -11.13 1.44 -9.10
C ASP A 68 -11.23 2.83 -9.73
N VAL A 69 -12.14 3.68 -9.20
CA VAL A 69 -12.28 5.07 -9.64
C VAL A 69 -10.98 5.85 -9.40
N MET A 70 -10.36 5.65 -8.23
CA MET A 70 -9.11 6.32 -7.88
C MET A 70 -7.96 5.94 -8.83
N ALA A 71 -7.86 4.66 -9.22
CA ALA A 71 -6.87 4.18 -10.17
C ALA A 71 -7.09 4.74 -11.60
N GLU A 72 -8.34 4.94 -12.02
CA GLU A 72 -8.66 5.51 -13.34
C GLU A 72 -8.26 6.99 -13.46
N TYR A 73 -8.24 7.74 -12.36
CA TYR A 73 -7.86 9.16 -12.35
C TYR A 73 -6.35 9.41 -12.42
N ASP A 74 -5.52 8.37 -12.38
CA ASP A 74 -4.05 8.45 -12.50
C ASP A 74 -3.42 9.55 -11.63
N LEU A 75 -3.79 9.56 -10.33
CA LEU A 75 -3.36 10.60 -9.40
C LEU A 75 -1.84 10.57 -9.18
N SER A 76 -1.16 11.66 -9.56
CA SER A 76 0.26 11.86 -9.34
C SER A 76 0.51 13.05 -8.41
N LEU A 77 1.37 12.87 -7.42
CA LEU A 77 1.78 13.93 -6.49
C LEU A 77 3.29 14.16 -6.61
N ASP A 78 3.67 15.33 -7.11
CA ASP A 78 5.07 15.74 -7.26
C ASP A 78 5.37 16.93 -6.35
N PHE A 79 6.24 16.73 -5.37
CA PHE A 79 6.61 17.78 -4.41
C PHE A 79 8.01 17.57 -3.83
N SER A 80 8.63 18.65 -3.38
CA SER A 80 9.93 18.62 -2.71
C SER A 80 9.74 18.74 -1.20
N VAL A 81 10.41 17.89 -0.44
CA VAL A 81 10.45 17.94 1.03
C VAL A 81 11.87 18.10 1.55
N ASP A 82 12.02 18.58 2.78
CA ASP A 82 13.31 18.61 3.44
C ASP A 82 13.87 17.20 3.62
N ASN A 83 15.16 17.03 3.34
CA ASN A 83 15.88 15.82 3.69
C ASN A 83 16.16 15.80 5.19
N LYS A 84 15.67 14.77 5.90
CA LYS A 84 15.98 14.53 7.32
C LYS A 84 16.88 13.32 7.55
N MET A 85 17.34 12.67 6.47
CA MET A 85 18.24 11.51 6.54
C MET A 85 19.70 11.94 6.55
N LEU A 86 20.02 12.99 5.80
CA LEU A 86 21.28 13.70 5.90
C LEU A 86 21.06 14.91 6.81
N ASN A 87 22.00 15.16 7.73
CA ASN A 87 21.96 16.37 8.59
C ASN A 87 22.44 17.59 7.79
N ASP A 88 21.83 17.84 6.63
CA ASP A 88 22.13 18.95 5.73
C ASP A 88 20.84 19.68 5.32
N ASP A 89 20.98 20.82 4.64
CA ASP A 89 19.85 21.60 4.12
C ASP A 89 19.42 21.10 2.73
N SER A 90 19.62 19.81 2.42
CA SER A 90 19.20 19.24 1.15
C SER A 90 17.70 18.94 1.12
N SER A 91 17.15 18.84 -0.09
CA SER A 91 15.75 18.46 -0.32
C SER A 91 15.65 17.16 -1.11
N ILE A 92 14.57 16.42 -0.89
CA ILE A 92 14.23 15.19 -1.62
C ILE A 92 13.01 15.50 -2.47
N ASN A 93 13.11 15.24 -3.77
CA ASN A 93 11.98 15.30 -4.67
C ASN A 93 11.21 13.97 -4.59
N ILE A 94 9.94 14.06 -4.26
CA ILE A 94 9.05 12.91 -4.15
C ILE A 94 8.07 12.96 -5.32
N SER A 95 7.95 11.85 -6.01
CA SER A 95 6.90 11.59 -7.00
C SER A 95 6.12 10.37 -6.56
N LEU A 96 4.85 10.56 -6.21
CA LEU A 96 3.96 9.47 -5.78
C LEU A 96 2.90 9.22 -6.83
N LYS A 97 2.67 7.94 -7.11
CA LYS A 97 1.53 7.46 -7.88
C LYS A 97 0.52 6.81 -6.94
N ILE A 98 -0.70 7.35 -6.92
CA ILE A 98 -1.75 6.91 -6.02
C ILE A 98 -2.87 6.25 -6.83
N ASN A 99 -3.07 4.95 -6.63
CA ASN A 99 -4.11 4.18 -7.33
C ASN A 99 -5.22 3.71 -6.40
N LYS A 100 -4.96 3.60 -5.10
CA LYS A 100 -5.91 3.08 -4.10
C LYS A 100 -5.70 3.76 -2.77
N LEU A 101 -6.68 3.66 -1.87
CA LEU A 101 -6.61 4.35 -0.57
C LEU A 101 -5.40 3.90 0.28
N SER A 102 -5.03 2.61 0.21
CA SER A 102 -3.86 2.10 0.94
C SER A 102 -2.53 2.69 0.47
N ASP A 103 -2.44 3.30 -0.71
CA ASP A 103 -1.17 3.89 -1.20
C ASP A 103 -0.73 5.09 -0.35
N PHE A 104 -1.63 5.68 0.45
CA PHE A 104 -1.29 6.69 1.45
C PHE A 104 -0.69 6.12 2.75
N GLU A 105 -0.67 4.79 2.91
CA GLU A 105 -0.02 4.18 4.06
C GLU A 105 1.51 4.31 3.94
N PRO A 106 2.23 4.57 5.05
CA PRO A 106 3.68 4.78 5.01
C PRO A 106 4.46 3.65 4.33
N ASP A 107 4.02 2.40 4.50
CA ASP A 107 4.67 1.24 3.89
C ASP A 107 4.64 1.31 2.35
N ASN A 108 3.50 1.70 1.76
CA ASN A 108 3.36 1.85 0.31
C ASN A 108 4.08 3.10 -0.21
N ILE A 109 4.17 4.17 0.59
CA ILE A 109 4.94 5.38 0.24
C ILE A 109 6.43 5.04 0.20
N ILE A 110 6.95 4.30 1.18
CA ILE A 110 8.37 3.89 1.23
C ILE A 110 8.77 3.09 -0.01
N ASP A 111 7.88 2.25 -0.54
CA ASP A 111 8.16 1.45 -1.73
C ASP A 111 8.34 2.27 -3.02
N GLN A 112 7.77 3.48 -3.06
CA GLN A 112 7.82 4.42 -4.18
C GLN A 112 9.02 5.39 -4.10
N VAL A 113 9.54 5.64 -2.89
CA VAL A 113 10.69 6.53 -2.67
C VAL A 113 11.97 5.71 -2.47
N GLU A 114 12.85 5.69 -3.48
CA GLU A 114 14.01 4.79 -3.49
C GLU A 114 14.94 5.00 -2.29
N GLU A 115 15.14 6.25 -1.85
CA GLU A 115 16.00 6.56 -0.70
C GLU A 115 15.46 5.94 0.60
N LEU A 116 14.13 5.92 0.80
CA LEU A 116 13.51 5.30 1.97
C LEU A 116 13.53 3.77 1.87
N LYS A 117 13.42 3.24 0.64
CA LYS A 117 13.49 1.81 0.37
C LYS A 117 14.84 1.20 0.73
N GLU A 118 15.93 1.92 0.51
CA GLU A 118 17.27 1.51 0.96
C GLU A 118 17.36 1.40 2.47
N VAL A 119 16.79 2.38 3.20
CA VAL A 119 16.74 2.36 4.67
C VAL A 119 15.89 1.19 5.18
N LEU A 120 14.77 0.89 4.51
CA LEU A 120 13.93 -0.26 4.84
C LEU A 120 14.68 -1.59 4.62
N LYS A 121 15.36 -1.76 3.48
CA LYS A 121 16.21 -2.94 3.20
C LYS A 121 17.28 -3.12 4.29
N LEU A 122 17.93 -2.03 4.70
CA LEU A 122 18.91 -2.07 5.79
C LEU A 122 18.27 -2.50 7.12
N ARG A 123 17.11 -1.95 7.46
CA ARG A 123 16.35 -2.35 8.66
C ARG A 123 16.00 -3.84 8.62
N GLU A 124 15.57 -4.38 7.48
CA GLU A 124 15.27 -5.80 7.32
C GLU A 124 16.51 -6.68 7.49
N ALA A 125 17.64 -6.28 6.90
CA ALA A 125 18.92 -6.97 7.07
C ALA A 125 19.33 -7.00 8.55
N LEU A 126 19.25 -5.87 9.26
CA LEU A 126 19.54 -5.79 10.70
C LEU A 126 18.57 -6.63 11.55
N LYS A 127 17.28 -6.63 11.20
CA LYS A 127 16.26 -7.45 11.86
C LYS A 127 16.55 -8.95 11.67
N SER A 128 16.96 -9.35 10.47
CA SER A 128 17.34 -10.74 10.17
C SER A 128 18.60 -11.16 10.95
N LEU A 129 19.56 -10.25 11.14
CA LEU A 129 20.79 -10.50 11.90
C LEU A 129 20.52 -10.63 13.41
N LYS A 130 19.54 -9.89 13.95
CA LYS A 130 19.17 -9.92 15.38
C LYS A 130 18.77 -11.31 15.86
N GLY A 131 18.06 -12.10 15.05
CA GLY A 131 17.61 -13.44 15.42
C GLY A 131 18.75 -14.41 15.73
N PRO A 132 19.65 -14.70 14.76
CA PRO A 132 20.81 -15.56 14.96
C PRO A 132 21.79 -15.08 16.05
N LEU A 133 21.94 -13.77 16.24
CA LEU A 133 22.77 -13.18 17.30
C LEU A 133 22.28 -13.53 18.71
N GLY A 134 20.96 -13.60 18.92
CA GLY A 134 20.37 -13.97 20.21
C GLY A 134 20.55 -15.46 20.52
N ASN A 135 20.35 -16.30 19.50
CA ASN A 135 20.19 -17.75 19.68
C ASN A 135 21.49 -18.56 19.50
N SER A 136 22.50 -18.04 18.79
CA SER A 136 23.76 -18.76 18.54
C SER A 136 24.96 -18.08 19.22
N PRO A 137 25.47 -18.65 20.34
CA PRO A 137 26.71 -18.20 20.96
C PRO A 137 27.92 -18.26 20.01
N GLN A 138 27.91 -19.18 19.04
CA GLN A 138 28.97 -19.30 18.03
C GLN A 138 28.97 -18.11 17.05
N MET A 139 27.79 -17.65 16.63
CA MET A 139 27.64 -16.46 15.79
C MET A 139 28.22 -15.22 16.48
N ARG A 140 27.92 -15.04 17.77
CA ARG A 140 28.47 -13.96 18.60
C ARG A 140 30.01 -14.00 18.64
N LYS A 141 30.59 -15.17 18.87
CA LYS A 141 32.06 -15.34 18.90
C LYS A 141 32.70 -15.03 17.55
N ARG A 142 32.09 -15.44 16.43
CA ARG A 142 32.59 -15.15 15.07
C ARG A 142 32.51 -13.66 14.73
N ILE A 143 31.42 -12.99 15.08
CA ILE A 143 31.29 -11.54 14.87
C ILE A 143 32.32 -10.78 15.72
N HIS A 144 32.53 -11.17 16.98
CA HIS A 144 33.60 -10.60 17.79
C HIS A 144 34.98 -10.79 17.15
N ALA A 145 35.30 -11.99 16.67
CA ALA A 145 36.57 -12.25 15.99
C ALA A 145 36.76 -11.39 14.72
N LEU A 146 35.70 -11.23 13.91
CA LEU A 146 35.74 -10.40 12.69
C LEU A 146 35.83 -8.89 12.98
N LEU A 147 35.33 -8.44 14.13
CA LEU A 147 35.44 -7.03 14.56
C LEU A 147 36.78 -6.72 15.24
N SER A 148 37.44 -7.73 15.80
CA SER A 148 38.77 -7.61 16.41
C SER A 148 39.89 -7.46 15.39
N ASP A 149 39.70 -7.95 14.17
CA ASP A 149 40.63 -7.75 13.06
C ASP A 149 40.29 -6.43 12.33
N GLU A 150 41.28 -5.54 12.28
CA GLU A 150 41.15 -4.18 11.78
C GLU A 150 40.93 -4.13 10.26
N VAL A 151 41.46 -5.12 9.52
CA VAL A 151 41.33 -5.23 8.07
C VAL A 151 39.91 -5.68 7.69
N THR A 152 39.40 -6.71 8.35
CA THR A 152 38.03 -7.19 8.11
C THR A 152 37.00 -6.19 8.58
N ARG A 153 37.24 -5.51 9.71
CA ARG A 153 36.37 -4.45 10.22
C ARG A 153 36.24 -3.29 9.24
N THR A 154 37.34 -2.81 8.67
CA THR A 154 37.30 -1.71 7.69
C THR A 154 36.61 -2.12 6.39
N SER A 155 36.79 -3.36 5.93
CA SER A 155 36.04 -3.91 4.80
C SER A 155 34.53 -3.96 5.06
N LEU A 156 34.13 -4.47 6.23
CA LEU A 156 32.72 -4.56 6.62
C LEU A 156 32.09 -3.17 6.79
N MET A 157 32.81 -2.21 7.38
CA MET A 157 32.35 -0.82 7.51
C MET A 157 32.10 -0.15 6.15
N LYS A 158 32.91 -0.49 5.16
CA LYS A 158 32.74 0.00 3.78
C LYS A 158 31.51 -0.60 3.11
N GLU A 159 31.24 -1.89 3.31
CA GLU A 159 30.06 -2.57 2.75
C GLU A 159 28.73 -2.07 3.34
N ILE A 160 28.68 -1.73 4.63
CA ILE A 160 27.47 -1.20 5.28
C ILE A 160 27.25 0.30 5.06
N GLY A 161 28.04 0.94 4.18
CA GLY A 161 27.89 2.35 3.85
C GLY A 161 28.27 3.32 4.97
N TYR A 162 28.94 2.85 6.04
CA TYR A 162 29.37 3.71 7.14
C TYR A 162 30.63 4.48 6.75
N LYS A 163 30.44 5.67 6.15
CA LYS A 163 31.50 6.66 5.99
C LYS A 163 31.51 7.55 7.24
N LYS A 164 32.68 7.65 7.87
CA LYS A 164 32.91 8.53 9.02
C LYS A 164 32.89 9.98 8.59
#